data_AF-A0A7S4T6Q8-F1
#
_entry.id   AF-A0A7S4T6Q8-F1
#
_cell.length_a   1.000
_cell.length_b   1.000
_cell.length_c   1.000
_cell.angle_alpha   90.00
_cell.angle_beta   90.00
_cell.angle_gamma   90.00
#
_symmetry.space_group_name_H-M   'P 1'
#
loop_
_entity.id
_entity.type
_entity.pdbx_description
1 polymer ?
#
loop_
_entity_poly.entity_id
_entity_poly.type
_entity_poly.pdbx_seq_one_letter_code
_entity_poly.pdbx_strand_id
1 'polypeptide(L)'
;VVAVSRQNGRYRYYYASVEVAGLRLLTRTERNLEVVIGFHAALVAIKQRAALGLGSFDARFREAVRQVLAELGANAEAMGLKLKVVLRTPAAPLCTRSYRLPAELEPGLRAWRRLAMARQALGVSDGPSGAGQRPAEEVQRAWGWLREEYLAVMAEAGRRREPALARLEEVERLRQGREELRQRRWEQLRMQREERQQRLPTLGLHQRRCFRMESGRTREKPQGRKAGDPRVLCWRAEHAISRALARWAKAEAPGRREPAAAVSQRRCSGSADAAPLLARRCSKRRRRAWEEAAFAASCGRRGSAGVASRPRLADLRAE
;
A
#
# COMPACT_ATOMS: atom_id res chain seq x y z
N VAL A 1 -7.92 -9.26 8.07
CA VAL A 1 -7.00 -8.77 9.11
C VAL A 1 -7.82 -8.43 10.35
N VAL A 2 -7.49 -9.04 11.49
CA VAL A 2 -7.95 -8.57 12.80
C VAL A 2 -6.94 -7.53 13.28
N ALA A 3 -7.41 -6.32 13.53
CA ALA A 3 -6.57 -5.22 13.99
C ALA A 3 -6.91 -4.90 15.44
N VAL A 4 -5.88 -4.49 16.19
CA VAL A 4 -6.01 -4.18 17.61
C VAL A 4 -5.80 -2.69 17.84
N SER A 5 -6.74 -2.05 18.51
CA SER A 5 -6.61 -0.65 18.95
C SER A 5 -6.03 -0.62 20.37
N ARG A 6 -4.87 0.02 20.51
CA ARG A 6 -4.19 0.23 21.80
C ARG A 6 -4.47 1.65 22.28
N GLN A 7 -4.85 1.79 23.54
CA GLN A 7 -4.95 3.08 24.22
C GLN A 7 -4.13 2.98 25.51
N ASN A 8 -3.16 3.87 25.70
CA ASN A 8 -2.27 3.89 26.88
C ASN A 8 -1.55 2.56 27.13
N GLY A 9 -1.08 1.89 26.07
CA GLY A 9 -0.36 0.62 26.17
C GLY A 9 -1.24 -0.61 26.48
N ARG A 10 -2.55 -0.44 26.73
CA ARG A 10 -3.50 -1.54 26.95
C ARG A 10 -4.34 -1.80 25.70
N TYR A 11 -4.60 -3.08 25.41
CA TYR A 11 -5.52 -3.49 24.35
C TYR A 11 -6.95 -3.22 24.80
N ARG A 12 -7.68 -2.38 24.06
CA ARG A 12 -9.02 -1.96 24.48
C ARG A 12 -10.12 -2.46 23.55
N TYR A 13 -9.84 -2.56 22.25
CA TYR A 13 -10.83 -2.97 21.26
C TYR A 13 -10.19 -3.67 20.06
N TYR A 14 -10.92 -4.63 19.50
CA TYR A 14 -10.61 -5.35 18.28
C TYR A 14 -11.59 -4.96 17.18
N TYR A 15 -11.17 -5.03 15.92
CA TYR A 15 -12.07 -4.98 14.79
C TYR A 15 -11.53 -5.83 13.64
N ALA A 16 -12.43 -6.32 12.79
CA ALA A 16 -12.06 -7.05 11.59
C ALA A 16 -12.12 -6.12 10.37
N SER A 17 -11.17 -6.32 9.46
CA SER A 17 -11.14 -5.63 8.18
C SER A 17 -10.66 -6.55 7.06
N VAL A 18 -11.33 -6.49 5.92
CA VAL A 18 -10.97 -7.25 4.71
C VAL A 18 -11.11 -6.33 3.50
N GLU A 19 -10.16 -6.44 2.56
CA GLU A 19 -10.17 -5.67 1.32
C GLU A 19 -10.31 -6.61 0.11
N VAL A 20 -11.21 -6.26 -0.81
CA VAL A 20 -11.52 -6.97 -2.06
C VAL A 20 -11.72 -5.95 -3.17
N ALA A 21 -10.92 -6.02 -4.24
CA ALA A 21 -11.00 -5.12 -5.40
C ALA A 21 -11.05 -3.61 -5.07
N GLY A 22 -10.35 -3.14 -4.02
CA GLY A 22 -10.40 -1.74 -3.57
C GLY A 22 -11.62 -1.37 -2.72
N LEU A 23 -12.52 -2.32 -2.43
CA LEU A 23 -13.52 -2.19 -1.38
C LEU A 23 -12.96 -2.74 -0.06
N ARG A 24 -13.01 -1.95 1.01
CA ARG A 24 -12.64 -2.37 2.36
C ARG A 24 -13.89 -2.49 3.22
N LEU A 25 -14.15 -3.71 3.67
CA LEU A 25 -15.14 -4.02 4.69
C LEU A 25 -14.53 -3.87 6.08
N LEU A 26 -15.29 -3.27 6.99
CA LEU A 26 -14.91 -2.94 8.36
C LEU A 26 -16.07 -3.29 9.28
N THR A 27 -15.79 -3.89 10.43
CA THR A 27 -16.81 -4.10 11.48
C THR A 27 -16.77 -2.98 12.52
N ARG A 28 -17.73 -2.98 13.45
CA ARG A 28 -17.60 -2.21 14.68
C ARG A 28 -16.40 -2.68 15.50
N THR A 29 -16.03 -1.83 16.46
CA THR A 29 -15.03 -2.17 17.47
C THR A 29 -15.71 -2.97 18.58
N GLU A 30 -15.08 -4.04 19.03
CA GLU A 30 -15.61 -4.96 20.03
C GLU A 30 -14.53 -5.36 21.04
N ARG A 31 -14.91 -5.65 22.29
CA ARG A 31 -13.94 -6.06 23.33
C ARG A 31 -13.69 -7.57 23.31
N ASN A 32 -14.72 -8.34 22.99
CA ASN A 32 -14.61 -9.79 22.89
C ASN A 32 -13.91 -10.19 21.58
N LEU A 33 -12.74 -10.83 21.69
CA LEU A 33 -11.97 -11.28 20.55
C LEU A 33 -12.68 -12.38 19.76
N GLU A 34 -13.41 -13.28 20.42
CA GLU A 34 -14.14 -14.38 19.76
C GLU A 34 -15.19 -13.84 18.80
N VAL A 35 -15.93 -12.81 19.23
CA VAL A 35 -16.91 -12.11 18.39
C VAL A 35 -16.23 -11.50 17.15
N VAL A 36 -15.05 -10.89 17.32
CA VAL A 36 -14.31 -10.32 16.18
C VAL A 36 -13.74 -11.39 15.25
N ILE A 37 -13.36 -12.56 15.77
CA ILE A 37 -12.96 -13.70 14.95
C ILE A 37 -14.15 -14.18 14.11
N GLY A 38 -15.35 -14.29 14.70
CA GLY A 38 -16.59 -14.60 13.97
C GLY A 38 -16.87 -13.57 12.87
N PHE A 39 -16.76 -12.27 13.19
CA PHE A 39 -16.90 -11.21 12.19
C PHE A 39 -15.85 -11.32 11.08
N HIS A 40 -14.61 -11.63 11.42
CA HIS A 40 -13.53 -11.79 10.44
C HIS A 40 -13.80 -12.96 9.50
N ALA A 41 -14.27 -14.10 10.01
CA ALA A 41 -14.66 -15.25 9.20
C ALA A 41 -15.74 -14.88 8.18
N ALA A 42 -16.79 -14.16 8.61
CA ALA A 42 -17.83 -13.64 7.73
C ALA A 42 -17.25 -12.73 6.62
N LEU A 43 -16.37 -11.78 6.98
CA LEU A 43 -15.75 -10.89 5.98
C LEU A 43 -14.87 -11.64 4.97
N VAL A 44 -14.16 -12.68 5.40
CA VAL A 44 -13.33 -13.53 4.52
C VAL A 44 -14.22 -14.34 3.57
N ALA A 45 -15.31 -14.93 4.06
CA ALA A 45 -16.26 -15.65 3.24
C ALA A 45 -16.90 -14.76 2.17
N ILE A 46 -17.31 -13.53 2.54
CA ILE A 46 -17.81 -12.52 1.57
C ILE A 46 -16.76 -12.25 0.49
N LYS A 47 -15.51 -12.01 0.89
CA LYS A 47 -14.41 -11.78 -0.06
C LYS A 47 -14.20 -12.94 -1.02
N GLN A 48 -14.18 -14.18 -0.51
CA GLN A 48 -13.96 -15.37 -1.32
C GLN A 48 -15.08 -15.53 -2.36
N ARG A 49 -16.34 -15.42 -1.96
CA ARG A 49 -17.48 -15.55 -2.88
C ARG A 49 -17.54 -14.42 -3.92
N ALA A 50 -17.28 -13.17 -3.49
CA ALA A 50 -17.25 -12.03 -4.41
C ALA A 50 -16.13 -12.16 -5.47
N ALA A 51 -15.02 -12.83 -5.12
CA ALA A 51 -13.90 -13.07 -6.03
C ALA A 51 -14.12 -14.24 -7.00
N LEU A 52 -14.85 -15.29 -6.59
CA LEU A 52 -14.97 -16.54 -7.35
C LEU A 52 -16.26 -16.68 -8.17
N GLY A 53 -17.29 -15.87 -7.92
CA GLY A 53 -18.57 -16.02 -8.64
C GLY A 53 -18.51 -15.67 -10.13
N LEU A 54 -19.60 -15.92 -10.84
CA LEU A 54 -19.79 -15.49 -12.24
C LEU A 54 -20.53 -14.14 -12.32
N GLY A 55 -20.32 -13.39 -13.41
CA GLY A 55 -20.98 -12.10 -13.66
C GLY A 55 -20.19 -10.87 -13.21
N SER A 56 -20.87 -9.72 -13.15
CA SER A 56 -20.25 -8.45 -12.75
C SER A 56 -19.84 -8.47 -11.28
N PHE A 57 -18.73 -7.81 -10.95
CA PHE A 57 -18.23 -7.78 -9.59
C PHE A 57 -19.27 -7.24 -8.59
N ASP A 58 -20.06 -6.23 -8.98
CA ASP A 58 -21.10 -5.67 -8.12
C ASP A 58 -22.20 -6.66 -7.78
N ALA A 59 -22.70 -7.41 -8.76
CA ALA A 59 -23.72 -8.41 -8.53
C ALA A 59 -23.19 -9.51 -7.60
N ARG A 60 -21.97 -10.00 -7.85
CA ARG A 60 -21.30 -10.99 -6.99
C ARG A 60 -21.09 -10.48 -5.58
N PHE A 61 -20.68 -9.22 -5.42
CA PHE A 61 -20.43 -8.64 -4.10
C PHE A 61 -21.71 -8.48 -3.30
N ARG A 62 -22.79 -7.97 -3.91
CA ARG A 62 -24.12 -7.88 -3.28
C ARG A 62 -24.60 -9.24 -2.81
N GLU A 63 -24.54 -10.22 -3.69
CA GLU A 63 -25.02 -11.56 -3.41
C GLU A 63 -24.18 -12.25 -2.33
N ALA A 64 -22.85 -12.11 -2.39
CA ALA A 64 -21.94 -12.64 -1.37
C ALA A 64 -22.23 -12.03 0.01
N VAL A 65 -22.46 -10.72 0.11
CA VAL A 65 -22.82 -10.06 1.38
C VAL A 65 -24.15 -10.63 1.90
N ARG A 66 -25.18 -10.72 1.05
CA ARG A 66 -26.51 -11.21 1.43
C ARG A 66 -26.48 -12.67 1.90
N GLN A 67 -25.88 -13.56 1.12
CA GLN A 67 -25.83 -14.99 1.42
C GLN A 67 -25.04 -15.29 2.69
N VAL A 68 -23.83 -14.72 2.83
CA VAL A 68 -22.97 -15.03 4.00
C VAL A 68 -23.61 -14.52 5.29
N LEU A 69 -24.24 -13.35 5.27
CA LEU A 69 -24.95 -12.83 6.44
C LEU A 69 -26.17 -13.71 6.80
N ALA A 70 -26.92 -14.19 5.80
CA ALA A 70 -28.04 -15.09 6.02
C ALA A 70 -27.60 -16.45 6.60
N GLU A 71 -26.57 -17.07 6.02
CA GLU A 71 -26.04 -18.38 6.47
C GLU A 71 -25.49 -18.36 7.89
N LEU A 72 -24.87 -17.25 8.28
CA LEU A 72 -24.32 -17.09 9.63
C LEU A 72 -25.34 -16.54 10.64
N GLY A 73 -26.59 -16.31 10.23
CA GLY A 73 -27.60 -15.67 11.07
C GLY A 73 -27.18 -14.28 11.56
N ALA A 74 -26.32 -13.60 10.81
CA ALA A 74 -25.68 -12.35 11.23
C ALA A 74 -26.39 -11.14 10.63
N ASN A 75 -26.70 -10.15 11.47
CA ASN A 75 -27.23 -8.86 11.00
C ASN A 75 -26.07 -7.88 10.73
N ALA A 76 -26.03 -7.29 9.52
CA ALA A 76 -25.04 -6.29 9.13
C ALA A 76 -24.97 -5.09 10.10
N GLU A 77 -26.11 -4.63 10.59
CA GLU A 77 -26.19 -3.51 11.55
C GLU A 77 -25.65 -3.91 12.92
N ALA A 78 -25.97 -5.12 13.39
CA ALA A 78 -25.43 -5.67 14.63
C ALA A 78 -23.90 -5.81 14.56
N MET A 79 -23.36 -6.26 13.43
CA MET A 79 -21.91 -6.28 13.18
C MET A 79 -21.30 -4.87 13.05
N GLY A 80 -22.12 -3.84 12.89
CA GLY A 80 -21.72 -2.48 12.52
C GLY A 80 -20.91 -2.46 11.23
N LEU A 81 -21.35 -3.24 10.25
CA LEU A 81 -20.68 -3.45 8.98
C LEU A 81 -20.63 -2.14 8.19
N LYS A 82 -19.42 -1.78 7.76
CA LYS A 82 -19.12 -0.57 7.01
C LYS A 82 -18.29 -0.92 5.78
N LEU A 83 -18.58 -0.23 4.70
CA LEU A 83 -17.85 -0.28 3.44
C LEU A 83 -17.05 1.02 3.27
N LYS A 84 -15.81 0.93 2.84
CA LYS A 84 -15.00 2.06 2.38
C LYS A 84 -14.44 1.75 1.00
N VAL A 85 -14.36 2.75 0.13
CA VAL A 85 -13.63 2.64 -1.12
C VAL A 85 -12.20 3.09 -0.85
N VAL A 86 -11.25 2.20 -1.08
CA VAL A 86 -9.81 2.41 -0.90
C VAL A 86 -9.17 2.44 -2.27
N LEU A 87 -8.71 3.64 -2.64
CA LEU A 87 -8.01 3.88 -3.87
C LEU A 87 -6.50 3.85 -3.61
N ARG A 88 -5.83 2.83 -4.14
CA ARG A 88 -4.37 2.71 -4.06
C ARG A 88 -3.73 3.59 -5.13
N THR A 89 -3.10 4.68 -4.71
CA THR A 89 -2.25 5.50 -5.59
C THR A 89 -0.77 5.19 -5.38
N PRO A 90 0.11 5.53 -6.33
CA PRO A 90 1.56 5.35 -6.17
C PRO A 90 2.17 6.13 -5.00
N ALA A 91 1.49 7.12 -4.42
CA ALA A 91 1.98 7.94 -3.33
C ALA A 91 1.41 7.50 -1.97
N ALA A 92 0.09 7.53 -1.83
CA ALA A 92 -0.61 7.15 -0.61
C ALA A 92 -2.05 6.69 -0.92
N PRO A 93 -2.63 5.80 -0.10
CA PRO A 93 -4.01 5.40 -0.29
C PRO A 93 -4.95 6.59 -0.01
N LEU A 94 -5.93 6.78 -0.90
CA LEU A 94 -7.09 7.65 -0.69
C LEU A 94 -8.25 6.77 -0.23
N CYS A 95 -9.04 7.26 0.72
CA CYS A 95 -10.17 6.50 1.26
C CYS A 95 -11.41 7.40 1.27
N THR A 96 -12.54 6.87 0.81
CA THR A 96 -13.83 7.54 0.98
C THR A 96 -14.33 7.46 2.42
N ARG A 97 -15.46 8.11 2.71
CA ARG A 97 -16.16 7.90 3.97
C ARG A 97 -16.60 6.44 4.11
N SER A 98 -16.92 6.06 5.34
CA SER A 98 -17.60 4.79 5.59
C SER A 98 -19.06 4.87 5.13
N TYR A 99 -19.52 3.89 4.36
CA TYR A 99 -20.90 3.61 4.03
C TYR A 99 -21.42 2.51 4.96
N ARG A 100 -22.55 2.70 5.62
CA ARG A 100 -23.16 1.73 6.57
C ARG A 100 -24.01 0.73 5.81
N LEU A 101 -23.80 -0.57 6.07
CA LEU A 101 -24.57 -1.63 5.43
C LEU A 101 -25.77 -2.02 6.33
N PRO A 102 -26.92 -2.39 5.74
CA PRO A 102 -27.16 -2.55 4.29
C PRO A 102 -27.54 -1.25 3.56
N ALA A 103 -28.00 -0.22 4.29
CA ALA A 103 -28.64 0.98 3.72
C ALA A 103 -27.81 1.75 2.67
N GLU A 104 -26.49 1.81 2.84
CA GLU A 104 -25.59 2.59 1.97
C GLU A 104 -24.74 1.71 1.04
N LEU A 105 -25.14 0.45 0.80
CA LEU A 105 -24.43 -0.47 -0.10
C LEU A 105 -24.40 0.08 -1.54
N GLU A 106 -25.55 0.48 -2.08
CA GLU A 106 -25.65 0.99 -3.46
C GLU A 106 -24.87 2.28 -3.70
N PRO A 107 -24.96 3.32 -2.84
CA PRO A 107 -24.08 4.49 -2.92
C PRO A 107 -22.59 4.11 -2.86
N GLY A 108 -22.21 3.18 -1.99
CA GLY A 108 -20.83 2.72 -1.86
C GLY A 108 -20.30 2.02 -3.12
N LEU A 109 -21.11 1.16 -3.74
CA LEU A 109 -20.76 0.49 -5.00
C LEU A 109 -20.70 1.46 -6.18
N ARG A 110 -21.59 2.45 -6.24
CA ARG A 110 -21.54 3.53 -7.23
C ARG A 110 -20.25 4.34 -7.11
N ALA A 111 -19.90 4.74 -5.90
CA ALA A 111 -18.64 5.44 -5.61
C ALA A 111 -17.42 4.59 -6.03
N TRP A 112 -17.45 3.29 -5.76
CA TRP A 112 -16.40 2.37 -6.17
C TRP A 112 -16.24 2.29 -7.68
N ARG A 113 -17.32 2.11 -8.45
CA ARG A 113 -17.27 2.08 -9.93
C ARG A 113 -16.61 3.34 -10.50
N ARG A 114 -17.07 4.51 -10.07
CA ARG A 114 -16.53 5.81 -10.52
C ARG A 114 -15.03 5.94 -10.24
N LEU A 115 -14.64 5.66 -9.00
CA LEU A 115 -13.23 5.75 -8.60
C LEU A 115 -12.36 4.68 -9.24
N ALA A 116 -12.91 3.48 -9.50
CA ALA A 116 -12.21 2.42 -10.21
C ALA A 116 -11.96 2.79 -11.68
N MET A 117 -12.94 3.38 -12.37
CA MET A 117 -12.78 3.88 -13.74
C MET A 117 -11.74 5.01 -13.80
N ALA A 118 -11.83 5.99 -12.92
CA ALA A 118 -10.84 7.06 -12.84
C ALA A 118 -9.44 6.53 -12.48
N ARG A 119 -9.33 5.48 -11.66
CA ARG A 119 -8.05 4.79 -11.39
C ARG A 119 -7.48 4.14 -12.63
N GLN A 120 -8.30 3.44 -13.42
CA GLN A 120 -7.85 2.78 -14.63
C GLN A 120 -7.26 3.78 -15.63
N ALA A 121 -7.80 5.00 -15.68
CA ALA A 121 -7.29 6.10 -16.48
C ALA A 121 -5.84 6.46 -16.17
N LEU A 122 -5.36 6.24 -14.93
CA LEU A 122 -3.97 6.46 -14.54
C LEU A 122 -3.01 5.40 -15.08
N GLY A 123 -3.49 4.36 -15.76
CA GLY A 123 -2.67 3.22 -16.19
C GLY A 123 -2.15 2.37 -15.02
N VAL A 124 -2.71 2.55 -13.82
CA VAL A 124 -2.42 1.69 -12.65
C VAL A 124 -3.26 0.43 -12.79
N SER A 125 -2.94 -0.39 -13.78
CA SER A 125 -3.41 -1.77 -13.82
C SER A 125 -2.69 -2.56 -12.73
N ASP A 126 -3.39 -3.50 -12.09
CA ASP A 126 -2.84 -4.30 -10.99
C ASP A 126 -1.77 -5.32 -11.46
N GLY A 127 -1.25 -5.18 -12.68
CA GLY A 127 -0.27 -6.06 -13.32
C GLY A 127 1.09 -5.39 -13.58
N PRO A 128 2.20 -6.14 -13.50
CA PRO A 128 3.57 -5.62 -13.68
C PRO A 128 3.87 -5.11 -15.10
N SER A 129 3.03 -5.46 -16.08
CA SER A 129 3.31 -5.27 -17.51
C SER A 129 2.73 -3.98 -18.11
N GLY A 130 1.86 -3.27 -17.38
CA GLY A 130 1.06 -2.15 -17.92
C GLY A 130 1.61 -0.75 -17.64
N ALA A 131 2.65 -0.61 -16.82
CA ALA A 131 3.29 0.68 -16.55
C ALA A 131 4.24 1.09 -17.68
N GLY A 132 3.75 1.00 -18.92
CA GLY A 132 4.41 1.61 -20.07
C GLY A 132 4.60 3.10 -19.84
N GLN A 133 5.59 3.67 -20.52
CA GLN A 133 5.91 5.10 -20.46
C GLN A 133 4.76 5.90 -21.07
N ARG A 134 3.71 6.18 -20.27
CA ARG A 134 2.69 7.15 -20.67
C ARG A 134 3.32 8.54 -20.63
N PRO A 135 2.99 9.42 -21.59
CA PRO A 135 3.40 10.81 -21.55
C PRO A 135 3.01 11.45 -20.22
N ALA A 136 3.88 12.30 -19.67
CA ALA A 136 3.64 12.96 -18.38
C ALA A 136 2.33 13.76 -18.37
N GLU A 137 1.97 14.34 -19.51
CA GLU A 137 0.72 15.08 -19.72
C GLU A 137 -0.53 14.21 -19.57
N GLU A 138 -0.52 12.98 -20.11
CA GLU A 138 -1.63 12.04 -19.95
C GLU A 138 -1.81 11.63 -18.49
N VAL A 139 -0.69 11.38 -17.80
CA VAL A 139 -0.72 11.04 -16.37
C VAL A 139 -1.25 12.21 -15.55
N GLN A 140 -0.90 13.45 -15.91
CA GLN A 140 -1.41 14.65 -15.24
C GLN A 140 -2.91 14.85 -15.50
N ARG A 141 -3.37 14.64 -16.74
CA ARG A 141 -4.80 14.71 -17.11
C ARG A 141 -5.61 13.65 -16.37
N ALA A 142 -5.15 12.40 -16.36
CA ALA A 142 -5.80 11.31 -15.64
C ALA A 142 -5.82 11.56 -14.12
N TRP A 143 -4.78 12.19 -13.57
CA TRP A 143 -4.76 12.62 -12.17
C TRP A 143 -5.79 13.73 -11.87
N GLY A 144 -5.92 14.70 -12.78
CA GLY A 144 -6.96 15.74 -12.72
C GLY A 144 -8.36 15.14 -12.67
N TRP A 145 -8.66 14.22 -13.59
CA TRP A 145 -9.96 13.53 -13.61
C TRP A 145 -10.21 12.74 -12.32
N LEU A 146 -9.23 12.00 -11.82
CA LEU A 146 -9.37 11.29 -10.55
C LEU A 146 -9.65 12.24 -9.37
N ARG A 147 -8.97 13.39 -9.34
CA ARG A 147 -9.18 14.41 -8.30
C ARG A 147 -10.61 14.93 -8.31
N GLU A 148 -11.15 15.23 -9.50
CA GLU A 148 -12.54 15.69 -9.67
C GLU A 148 -13.54 14.63 -9.21
N GLU A 149 -13.39 13.38 -9.67
CA GLU A 149 -14.26 12.27 -9.29
C GLU A 149 -14.22 11.99 -7.78
N TYR A 150 -13.03 12.03 -7.17
CA TYR A 150 -12.90 11.86 -5.73
C TYR A 150 -13.59 12.96 -4.94
N LEU A 151 -13.45 14.22 -5.35
CA LEU A 151 -14.13 15.34 -4.70
C LEU A 151 -15.65 15.24 -4.87
N ALA A 152 -16.14 14.86 -6.05
CA ALA A 152 -17.57 14.65 -6.32
C ALA A 152 -18.15 13.53 -5.43
N VAL A 153 -17.48 12.37 -5.37
CA VAL A 153 -17.88 11.26 -4.50
C VAL A 153 -17.89 11.66 -3.02
N MET A 154 -16.94 12.48 -2.58
CA MET A 154 -16.89 12.97 -1.20
C MET A 154 -18.00 13.99 -0.91
N ALA A 155 -18.34 14.85 -1.87
CA ALA A 155 -19.44 15.80 -1.76
C ALA A 155 -20.81 15.08 -1.70
N GLU A 156 -21.06 14.11 -2.57
CA GLU A 156 -22.26 13.25 -2.54
C GLU A 156 -22.39 12.49 -1.21
N ALA A 157 -21.25 12.16 -0.62
CA ALA A 157 -21.16 11.56 0.70
C ALA A 157 -21.38 12.54 1.87
N GLY A 158 -21.72 13.81 1.61
CA GLY A 158 -21.93 14.85 2.62
C GLY A 158 -20.65 15.29 3.33
N ARG A 159 -19.47 15.03 2.75
CA ARG A 159 -18.20 15.49 3.31
C ARG A 159 -17.89 16.89 2.79
N ARG A 160 -17.36 17.73 3.68
CA ARG A 160 -16.85 19.05 3.32
C ARG A 160 -15.74 18.90 2.28
N ARG A 161 -15.72 19.82 1.32
CA ARG A 161 -14.76 19.83 0.21
C ARG A 161 -13.34 20.11 0.69
N GLU A 162 -13.15 21.04 1.63
CA GLU A 162 -11.82 21.52 2.03
C GLU A 162 -10.94 20.41 2.63
N PRO A 163 -11.42 19.56 3.56
CA PRO A 163 -10.59 18.47 4.09
C PRO A 163 -10.25 17.40 3.05
N ALA A 164 -11.16 17.15 2.10
CA ALA A 164 -10.92 16.21 1.00
C ALA A 164 -9.85 16.75 0.03
N LEU A 165 -9.89 18.06 -0.24
CA LEU A 165 -8.93 18.76 -1.09
C LEU A 165 -7.55 18.83 -0.44
N ALA A 166 -7.46 19.22 0.84
CA ALA A 166 -6.20 19.21 1.59
C ALA A 166 -5.54 17.82 1.60
N ARG A 167 -6.35 16.76 1.72
CA ARG A 167 -5.86 15.38 1.63
C ARG A 167 -5.32 15.06 0.24
N LEU A 168 -5.99 15.48 -0.83
CA LEU A 168 -5.50 15.28 -2.19
C LEU A 168 -4.18 16.01 -2.45
N GLU A 169 -4.05 17.25 -1.99
CA GLU A 169 -2.82 18.04 -2.09
C GLU A 169 -1.66 17.37 -1.35
N GLU A 170 -1.91 16.81 -0.17
CA GLU A 170 -0.90 16.02 0.55
C GLU A 170 -0.43 14.82 -0.28
N VAL A 171 -1.36 14.07 -0.88
CA VAL A 171 -1.04 12.92 -1.74
C VAL A 171 -0.29 13.37 -3.00
N GLU A 172 -0.64 14.51 -3.57
CA GLU A 172 0.02 15.09 -4.74
C GLU A 172 1.46 15.51 -4.44
N ARG A 173 1.71 16.20 -3.33
CA ARG A 173 3.09 16.51 -2.89
C ARG A 173 3.93 15.26 -2.69
N LEU A 174 3.36 14.21 -2.08
CA LEU A 174 4.03 12.92 -1.92
C LEU A 174 4.30 12.23 -3.26
N ARG A 175 3.43 12.41 -4.25
CA ARG A 175 3.61 11.91 -5.62
C ARG A 175 4.76 12.62 -6.31
N GLN A 176 4.76 13.96 -6.30
CA GLN A 176 5.82 14.80 -6.88
C GLN A 176 7.19 14.41 -6.32
N GLY A 177 7.33 14.33 -4.99
CA GLY A 177 8.59 13.93 -4.37
C GLY A 177 9.04 12.50 -4.73
N ARG A 178 8.11 11.58 -5.02
CA ARG A 178 8.47 10.24 -5.54
C ARG A 178 8.88 10.26 -7.00
N GLU A 179 8.24 11.11 -7.80
CA GLU A 179 8.56 11.27 -9.21
C GLU A 179 9.95 11.88 -9.38
N GLU A 180 10.27 12.94 -8.64
CA GLU A 180 11.62 13.53 -8.61
C GLU A 180 12.69 12.50 -8.24
N LEU A 181 12.43 11.67 -7.22
CA LEU A 181 13.35 10.60 -6.83
C LEU A 181 13.49 9.52 -7.91
N ARG A 182 12.42 9.22 -8.63
CA ARG A 182 12.46 8.26 -9.76
C ARG A 182 13.26 8.84 -10.92
N GLN A 183 13.02 10.10 -11.26
CA GLN A 183 13.74 10.81 -12.30
C GLN A 183 15.25 10.87 -11.99
N ARG A 184 15.64 11.27 -10.77
CA ARG A 184 17.05 11.28 -10.34
C ARG A 184 17.70 9.91 -10.46
N ARG A 185 16.99 8.82 -10.09
CA ARG A 185 17.51 7.46 -10.25
C ARG A 185 17.66 7.07 -11.72
N TRP A 186 16.72 7.46 -12.56
CA TRP A 186 16.77 7.18 -13.98
C TRP A 186 17.95 7.90 -14.65
N GLU A 187 18.14 9.19 -14.35
CA GLU A 187 19.28 9.98 -14.81
C GLU A 187 20.61 9.37 -14.35
N GLN A 188 20.73 8.98 -13.07
CA GLN A 188 21.92 8.29 -12.56
C GLN A 188 22.21 6.99 -13.32
N LEU A 189 21.19 6.16 -13.57
CA LEU A 189 21.35 4.91 -14.32
C LEU A 189 21.70 5.18 -15.78
N ARG A 190 21.16 6.23 -16.39
CA ARG A 190 21.49 6.65 -17.75
C ARG A 190 22.95 7.08 -17.84
N MET A 191 23.40 7.96 -16.95
CA MET A 191 24.80 8.41 -16.87
C MET A 191 25.76 7.24 -16.65
N GLN A 192 25.44 6.30 -15.76
CA GLN A 192 26.26 5.10 -15.56
C GLN A 192 26.34 4.21 -16.81
N ARG A 193 25.28 4.14 -17.61
CA ARG A 193 25.29 3.40 -18.89
C ARG A 193 26.15 4.10 -19.92
N GLU A 194 26.01 5.42 -20.06
CA GLU A 194 26.82 6.25 -20.95
C GLU A 194 28.30 6.16 -20.57
N GLU A 195 28.64 6.29 -19.28
CA GLU A 195 30.01 6.14 -18.78
C GLU A 195 30.59 4.75 -19.06
N ARG A 196 29.81 3.68 -18.85
CA ARG A 196 30.24 2.32 -19.21
C ARG A 196 30.48 2.20 -20.71
N GLN A 197 29.61 2.76 -21.54
CA GLN A 197 29.79 2.76 -23.00
C GLN A 197 31.05 3.53 -23.41
N GLN A 198 31.37 4.65 -22.76
CA GLN A 198 32.58 5.43 -23.01
C GLN A 198 33.87 4.74 -22.54
N ARG A 199 33.82 3.90 -21.49
CA ARG A 199 34.98 3.13 -20.99
C ARG A 199 35.31 1.88 -21.82
N LEU A 200 34.34 1.32 -22.56
CA LEU A 200 34.53 0.11 -23.36
C LEU A 200 35.60 0.27 -24.48
N PRO A 201 35.67 1.38 -25.25
CA PRO A 201 36.74 1.61 -26.22
C PRO A 201 38.14 1.60 -25.61
N THR A 202 38.31 2.22 -24.44
CA THR A 202 39.61 2.33 -23.75
C THR A 202 40.10 0.96 -23.29
N LEU A 203 39.20 0.12 -22.78
CA LEU A 203 39.52 -1.25 -22.38
C LEU A 203 39.67 -2.19 -23.57
N GLY A 204 38.91 -2.01 -24.65
CA GLY A 204 39.01 -2.80 -25.88
C GLY A 204 40.33 -2.63 -26.62
N LEU A 205 40.90 -1.42 -26.63
CA LEU A 205 42.24 -1.17 -27.15
C LEU A 205 43.32 -1.83 -26.27
N HIS A 206 43.16 -1.79 -24.95
CA HIS A 206 44.12 -2.42 -24.02
C HIS A 206 44.04 -3.96 -24.07
N GLN A 207 42.84 -4.54 -24.11
CA GLN A 207 42.66 -5.99 -24.27
C GLN A 207 43.13 -6.49 -25.63
N ARG A 208 42.86 -5.77 -26.74
CA ARG A 208 43.41 -6.14 -28.06
C ARG A 208 44.93 -6.07 -28.10
N ARG A 209 45.55 -5.11 -27.38
CA ARG A 209 47.01 -5.00 -27.26
C ARG A 209 47.62 -6.15 -26.45
N CYS A 210 47.01 -6.56 -25.35
CA CYS A 210 47.47 -7.71 -24.55
C CYS A 210 47.26 -9.05 -25.29
N PHE A 211 46.10 -9.25 -25.93
CA PHE A 211 45.82 -10.47 -26.70
C PHE A 211 46.73 -10.63 -27.93
N ARG A 212 47.16 -9.51 -28.54
CA ARG A 212 48.12 -9.52 -29.66
C ARG A 212 49.55 -9.87 -29.21
N MET A 213 49.93 -9.60 -27.95
CA MET A 213 51.25 -10.00 -27.44
C MET A 213 51.30 -11.47 -27.01
N GLU A 214 50.20 -12.06 -26.56
CA GLU A 214 50.16 -13.49 -26.19
C GLU A 214 49.98 -14.44 -27.39
N SER A 215 49.41 -13.96 -28.50
CA SER A 215 49.23 -14.76 -29.72
C SER A 215 50.50 -14.97 -30.56
N GLY A 216 51.63 -14.41 -30.13
CA GLY A 216 52.96 -14.73 -30.66
C GLY A 216 53.54 -16.06 -30.16
N ARG A 217 52.92 -16.71 -29.17
CA ARG A 217 53.25 -18.09 -28.79
C ARG A 217 52.39 -19.06 -29.60
N THR A 218 53.03 -19.65 -30.61
CA THR A 218 52.65 -20.84 -31.39
C THR A 218 51.36 -21.52 -30.92
N ARG A 219 50.27 -21.19 -31.62
CA ARG A 219 48.95 -21.78 -31.47
C ARG A 219 48.96 -23.20 -32.08
N GLU A 220 49.42 -24.17 -31.30
CA GLU A 220 49.02 -25.56 -31.56
C GLU A 220 47.50 -25.61 -31.43
N LYS A 221 46.82 -25.86 -32.55
CA LYS A 221 45.37 -26.05 -32.58
C LYS A 221 45.06 -27.29 -31.73
N PRO A 222 44.33 -27.20 -30.61
CA PRO A 222 43.78 -28.40 -29.99
C PRO A 222 42.66 -28.91 -30.91
N GLN A 223 43.02 -29.76 -31.86
CA GLN A 223 42.06 -30.54 -32.62
C GLN A 223 41.37 -31.49 -31.63
N GLY A 224 40.06 -31.32 -31.46
CA GLY A 224 39.21 -32.36 -30.86
C GLY A 224 38.90 -32.21 -29.37
N ARG A 225 38.24 -31.12 -28.96
CA ARG A 225 37.38 -31.18 -27.75
C ARG A 225 35.93 -31.26 -28.19
N LYS A 226 35.44 -32.50 -28.28
CA LYS A 226 34.04 -32.83 -28.53
C LYS A 226 33.17 -32.14 -27.48
N ALA A 227 32.13 -31.44 -27.94
CA ALA A 227 31.08 -30.90 -27.09
C ALA A 227 30.41 -32.06 -26.34
N GLY A 228 30.79 -32.27 -25.09
CA GLY A 228 30.44 -33.46 -24.33
C GLY A 228 31.42 -33.83 -23.24
N ASP A 229 32.56 -33.14 -23.11
CA ASP A 229 33.46 -33.36 -21.99
C ASP A 229 32.72 -33.13 -20.65
N PRO A 230 32.49 -34.19 -19.85
CA PRO A 230 31.71 -34.11 -18.62
C PRO A 230 32.34 -33.14 -17.62
N ARG A 231 33.64 -32.81 -17.74
CA ARG A 231 34.29 -31.80 -16.90
C ARG A 231 33.76 -30.39 -17.15
N VAL A 232 33.39 -30.07 -18.38
CA VAL A 232 32.80 -28.75 -18.73
C VAL A 232 31.37 -28.64 -18.21
N LEU A 233 30.60 -29.73 -18.27
CA LEU A 233 29.25 -29.79 -17.70
C LEU A 233 29.27 -29.73 -16.18
N CYS A 234 30.19 -30.47 -15.54
CA CYS A 234 30.41 -30.45 -14.11
C CYS A 234 30.78 -29.04 -13.61
N TRP A 235 31.74 -28.38 -14.27
CA TRP A 235 32.10 -27.01 -13.94
C TRP A 235 30.92 -26.03 -14.09
N ARG A 236 30.11 -26.16 -15.16
CA ARG A 236 28.91 -25.33 -15.34
C ARG A 236 27.87 -25.55 -14.24
N ALA A 237 27.68 -26.79 -13.80
CA ALA A 237 26.77 -27.14 -12.73
C ALA A 237 27.27 -26.60 -11.37
N GLU A 238 28.54 -26.81 -11.04
CA GLU A 238 29.19 -26.26 -9.84
C GLU A 238 29.06 -24.73 -9.79
N HIS A 239 29.26 -24.07 -10.93
CA HIS A 239 29.16 -22.61 -11.02
C HIS A 239 27.71 -22.11 -10.95
N ALA A 240 26.72 -22.92 -11.34
CA ALA A 240 25.30 -22.63 -11.14
C ALA A 240 24.89 -22.81 -9.68
N ILE A 241 25.31 -23.91 -9.03
CA ILE A 241 25.08 -24.20 -7.61
C ILE A 241 25.71 -23.11 -6.73
N SER A 242 26.96 -22.75 -6.98
CA SER A 242 27.67 -21.70 -6.22
C SER A 242 26.95 -20.35 -6.32
N ARG A 243 26.39 -20.01 -7.49
CA ARG A 243 25.62 -18.77 -7.67
C ARG A 243 24.26 -18.82 -6.96
N ALA A 244 23.60 -19.97 -6.93
CA ALA A 244 22.35 -20.16 -6.21
C ALA A 244 22.58 -20.04 -4.69
N LEU A 245 23.60 -20.70 -4.17
CA LEU A 245 23.99 -20.63 -2.75
C LEU A 245 24.40 -19.22 -2.33
N ALA A 246 25.17 -18.50 -3.14
CA ALA A 246 25.53 -17.11 -2.86
C ALA A 246 24.32 -16.17 -2.83
N ARG A 247 23.31 -16.39 -3.70
CA ARG A 247 22.05 -15.63 -3.69
C ARG A 247 21.21 -15.96 -2.46
N TRP A 248 21.13 -17.23 -2.10
CA TRP A 248 20.41 -17.70 -0.93
C TRP A 248 21.05 -17.19 0.37
N ALA A 249 22.38 -17.30 0.53
CA ALA A 249 23.12 -16.73 1.66
C ALA A 249 22.94 -15.19 1.78
N LYS A 250 22.85 -14.48 0.65
CA LYS A 250 22.52 -13.04 0.63
C LYS A 250 21.08 -12.75 1.07
N ALA A 251 20.16 -13.67 0.81
CA ALA A 251 18.75 -13.55 1.18
C ALA A 251 18.53 -13.94 2.65
N GLU A 252 19.28 -14.91 3.16
CA GLU A 252 19.17 -15.40 4.53
C GLU A 252 20.02 -14.68 5.54
N ALA A 253 21.08 -13.95 5.15
CA ALA A 253 21.94 -13.20 6.08
C ALA A 253 21.09 -12.39 7.09
N PRO A 254 20.92 -12.90 8.34
CA PRO A 254 20.06 -12.28 9.32
C PRO A 254 20.85 -11.13 9.92
N GLY A 255 20.60 -9.91 9.44
CA GLY A 255 20.91 -8.69 10.19
C GLY A 255 22.36 -8.18 10.12
N ARG A 256 22.53 -7.07 9.38
CA ARG A 256 23.16 -5.86 9.95
C ARG A 256 22.25 -4.66 9.72
N ARG A 257 21.13 -4.68 10.41
CA ARG A 257 20.45 -3.45 10.85
C ARG A 257 20.14 -3.63 12.33
N GLU A 258 21.20 -3.69 13.13
CA GLU A 258 21.06 -3.32 14.53
C GLU A 258 20.53 -1.87 14.60
N PRO A 259 19.54 -1.60 15.46
CA PRO A 259 19.18 -0.25 15.84
C PRO A 259 20.32 0.33 16.68
N ALA A 260 20.93 1.41 16.19
CA ALA A 260 21.90 2.23 16.93
C ALA A 260 21.24 2.93 18.13
N ALA A 261 20.87 2.17 19.16
CA ALA A 261 20.14 2.66 20.33
C ALA A 261 20.82 2.32 21.68
N ALA A 262 22.05 1.82 21.70
CA ALA A 262 22.70 1.40 22.96
C ALA A 262 24.12 1.95 23.19
N VAL A 263 24.58 2.99 22.46
CA VAL A 263 25.90 3.61 22.69
C VAL A 263 25.84 5.14 22.70
N SER A 264 24.82 5.73 23.34
CA SER A 264 24.81 7.18 23.61
C SER A 264 24.20 7.50 24.98
N GLN A 265 24.69 6.81 26.01
CA GLN A 265 24.57 7.26 27.40
C GLN A 265 25.95 7.16 28.04
N ARG A 266 26.87 8.05 27.61
CA ARG A 266 27.97 8.57 28.42
C ARG A 266 28.66 9.67 27.62
N ARG A 267 28.65 10.87 28.21
CA ARG A 267 29.31 12.12 27.79
C ARG A 267 28.61 12.89 26.66
N CYS A 268 27.92 13.96 27.04
CA CYS A 268 28.24 15.34 26.62
C CYS A 268 27.31 16.29 27.38
N SER A 269 27.80 16.76 28.53
CA SER A 269 27.50 18.09 29.04
C SER A 269 28.19 19.11 28.14
N GLY A 270 27.43 20.04 27.56
CA GLY A 270 27.98 21.26 26.96
C GLY A 270 27.55 21.54 25.53
N SER A 271 27.20 22.81 25.31
CA SER A 271 26.95 23.50 24.03
C SER A 271 25.54 23.35 23.44
N ALA A 272 24.73 24.36 23.73
CA ALA A 272 23.67 24.82 22.84
C ALA A 272 24.33 25.42 21.60
N ASP A 273 24.05 24.83 20.43
CA ASP A 273 24.04 25.44 19.09
C ASP A 273 24.34 24.37 18.03
N ALA A 274 23.32 23.59 17.66
CA ALA A 274 23.20 22.97 16.33
C ALA A 274 21.88 22.19 16.20
N ALA A 275 20.97 22.72 15.36
CA ALA A 275 19.88 21.96 14.75
C ALA A 275 20.24 21.70 13.25
N PRO A 276 19.46 20.94 12.46
CA PRO A 276 19.00 19.57 12.69
C PRO A 276 19.21 18.68 11.42
N LEU A 277 19.87 17.51 11.52
CA LEU A 277 19.99 16.56 10.40
C LEU A 277 19.50 15.12 10.67
N LEU A 278 18.75 14.88 11.74
CA LEU A 278 18.27 13.53 12.09
C LEU A 278 16.77 13.29 11.80
N ALA A 279 16.29 13.73 10.64
CA ALA A 279 14.90 13.48 10.17
C ALA A 279 14.83 12.46 9.02
N ARG A 280 15.41 11.26 9.14
CA ARG A 280 15.36 10.26 8.04
C ARG A 280 15.00 8.81 8.38
N ARG A 281 14.65 8.47 9.64
CA ARG A 281 14.19 7.11 9.99
C ARG A 281 12.89 7.12 10.79
N CYS A 282 11.77 7.51 10.17
CA CYS A 282 10.45 7.38 10.83
C CYS A 282 9.24 7.17 9.90
N SER A 283 9.41 6.64 8.68
CA SER A 283 8.29 6.54 7.72
C SER A 283 7.35 5.35 7.93
N LYS A 284 7.85 4.19 8.40
CA LYS A 284 6.98 3.00 8.64
C LYS A 284 6.11 3.13 9.89
N ARG A 285 6.62 3.74 10.97
CA ARG A 285 5.84 4.00 12.20
C ARG A 285 4.79 5.09 11.99
N ARG A 286 5.12 6.16 11.23
CA ARG A 286 4.15 7.20 10.86
C ARG A 286 2.97 6.66 10.07
N ARG A 287 3.15 5.67 9.18
CA ARG A 287 2.02 5.10 8.41
C ARG A 287 0.96 4.43 9.30
N ARG A 288 1.37 3.67 10.32
CA ARG A 288 0.42 3.06 11.29
C ARG A 288 -0.21 4.10 12.20
N ALA A 289 0.59 5.01 12.76
CA ALA A 289 0.09 6.09 13.62
C ALA A 289 -0.89 7.03 12.89
N TRP A 290 -0.72 7.23 11.59
CA TRP A 290 -1.60 8.07 10.78
C TRP A 290 -2.93 7.38 10.44
N GLU A 291 -2.92 6.07 10.18
CA GLU A 291 -4.15 5.25 10.06
C GLU A 291 -4.94 5.23 11.38
N GLU A 292 -4.26 5.22 12.53
CA GLU A 292 -4.86 5.32 13.86
C GLU A 292 -5.40 6.74 14.16
N ALA A 293 -4.68 7.80 13.79
CA ALA A 293 -5.11 9.19 14.01
C ALA A 293 -6.28 9.60 13.13
N ALA A 294 -6.29 9.21 11.85
CA ALA A 294 -7.43 9.45 10.95
C ALA A 294 -8.70 8.71 11.41
N PHE A 295 -8.54 7.57 12.10
CA PHE A 295 -9.64 6.86 12.74
C PHE A 295 -10.13 7.58 14.00
N ALA A 296 -9.24 8.02 14.90
CA ALA A 296 -9.59 8.78 16.10
C ALA A 296 -10.34 10.09 15.77
N ALA A 297 -9.89 10.82 14.75
CA ALA A 297 -10.56 12.04 14.28
C ALA A 297 -11.97 11.79 13.71
N SER A 298 -12.23 10.61 13.15
CA SER A 298 -13.55 10.22 12.64
C SER A 298 -14.51 9.73 13.74
N CYS A 299 -14.01 9.39 14.93
CA CYS A 299 -14.81 8.89 16.05
C CYS A 299 -15.04 9.95 17.16
N GLY A 300 -14.24 11.02 17.19
CA GLY A 300 -14.23 12.01 18.29
C GLY A 300 -15.24 13.16 18.26
N ARG A 301 -16.22 13.21 17.33
CA ARG A 301 -17.30 14.22 17.37
C ARG A 301 -18.68 13.57 17.53
N ARG A 302 -18.93 13.02 18.70
CA ARG A 302 -20.26 13.05 19.32
C ARG A 302 -20.07 13.65 20.70
N GLY A 303 -20.06 14.98 20.74
CA GLY A 303 -20.31 15.70 21.97
C GLY A 303 -21.69 15.29 22.46
N SER A 304 -21.73 14.79 23.68
CA SER A 304 -22.91 14.71 24.52
C SER A 304 -23.56 16.11 24.58
N ALA A 305 -24.54 16.35 23.71
CA ALA A 305 -25.50 17.41 23.95
C ALA A 305 -26.29 16.98 25.18
N GLY A 306 -26.20 17.75 26.26
CA GLY A 306 -26.94 17.54 27.49
C GLY A 306 -28.42 17.40 27.19
N VAL A 307 -29.02 16.34 27.72
CA VAL A 307 -30.46 16.17 27.80
C VAL A 307 -30.94 17.25 28.77
N ALA A 308 -31.43 18.37 28.23
CA ALA A 308 -32.19 19.33 29.00
C ALA A 308 -33.51 18.66 29.40
N SER A 309 -33.65 18.40 30.69
CA SER A 309 -34.87 17.93 31.34
C SER A 309 -36.03 18.87 30.98
N ARG A 310 -37.02 18.35 30.24
CA ARG A 310 -38.31 19.03 30.07
C ARG A 310 -39.07 18.98 31.40
N PRO A 311 -39.62 20.10 31.90
CA PRO A 311 -40.54 20.04 33.03
C PRO A 311 -41.85 19.38 32.58
N ARG A 312 -42.37 18.50 33.44
CA ARG A 312 -43.72 17.95 33.36
C ARG A 312 -44.72 19.09 33.54
N LEU A 313 -45.52 19.38 32.52
CA LEU A 313 -46.77 20.11 32.69
C LEU A 313 -47.81 19.10 33.17
N ALA A 314 -48.16 19.22 34.45
CA ALA A 314 -49.30 18.59 35.07
C ALA A 314 -50.59 19.32 34.62
N ASP A 315 -51.63 18.51 34.42
CA ASP A 315 -53.03 18.74 34.73
C ASP A 315 -53.54 20.18 34.80
N LEU A 316 -54.51 20.50 33.94
CA LEU A 316 -55.70 21.29 34.29
C LEU A 316 -56.88 20.86 33.41
N ARG A 317 -57.85 20.20 34.05
CA ARG A 317 -59.25 20.04 33.63
C ARG A 317 -60.09 21.17 34.26
N ALA A 318 -61.26 21.40 33.66
CA ALA A 318 -62.39 22.26 34.07
C ALA A 318 -62.18 23.75 33.76
N GLU A 319 -63.12 24.49 33.15
CA GLU A 319 -64.56 24.33 32.91
C GLU A 319 -64.92 24.67 31.45
#